data_AF-A0A5J5DFV9-F1
#
_entry.id   AF-A0A5J5DFV9-F1
#
_cell.length_a   1.000
_cell.length_b   1.000
_cell.length_c   1.000
_cell.angle_alpha   90.00
_cell.angle_beta   90.00
_cell.angle_gamma   90.00
#
_symmetry.space_group_name_H-M   'P 1'
#
loop_
_entity.id
_entity.type
_entity.pdbx_description
1 polymer ?
#
loop_
_entity_poly.entity_id
_entity_poly.type
_entity_poly.pdbx_seq_one_letter_code
_entity_poly.pdbx_strand_id
1 'polypeptide(L)'
;MAAIRTLRKLCQHSQHQVCKLHTSASRQEAVVISGKKLARQIREEVRADVEKWVLAGHRRPHLSVVLVGENPASHSYVLNKTRSAADVGISSETIVKHSDISEEELLDLIYKLNTDHRVDGLLVQLPLPDHIDERIICNAVSPAKDVDGFHVVNVGRMCLDQSTMLPATPWGVMEIIKRTGDATVTISHRYTPKEQLCQHTKIADIIVAAAGIPNLITSDMIKEGAAVIDVGINRVQDPVTGKSRLVGDVDFEGVRQKAGFITPVPGGVGPMTVAMLMKNTIKAAKNVL
;
A
#
# COMPACT_ATOMS: atom_id res chain seq x y z
N MET A 1 -43.85 -13.64 21.08
CA MET A 1 -44.16 -12.26 21.51
C MET A 1 -43.39 -11.80 22.78
N ALA A 2 -42.28 -12.44 23.17
CA ALA A 2 -41.43 -11.98 24.30
C ALA A 2 -39.99 -11.62 23.88
N ALA A 3 -39.50 -12.09 22.73
CA ALA A 3 -38.13 -11.84 22.27
C ALA A 3 -37.92 -10.46 21.59
N ILE A 4 -38.99 -9.81 21.10
CA ILE A 4 -38.90 -8.54 20.36
C ILE A 4 -38.85 -7.31 21.29
N ARG A 5 -39.28 -7.45 22.56
CA ARG A 5 -39.24 -6.34 23.53
C ARG A 5 -37.87 -6.15 24.20
N THR A 6 -37.03 -7.19 24.23
CA THR A 6 -35.71 -7.13 24.88
C THR A 6 -34.65 -6.44 24.01
N LEU A 7 -34.79 -6.49 22.68
CA LEU A 7 -33.89 -5.81 21.73
C LEU A 7 -34.06 -4.28 21.71
N ARG A 8 -35.23 -3.75 22.09
CA ARG A 8 -35.44 -2.28 22.19
C ARG A 8 -34.82 -1.65 23.44
N LYS A 9 -34.53 -2.43 24.49
CA LYS A 9 -33.95 -1.91 25.74
C LYS A 9 -32.42 -1.87 25.76
N LEU A 10 -31.75 -2.63 24.90
CA LEU A 10 -30.28 -2.58 24.76
C LEU A 10 -29.79 -1.43 23.87
N CYS A 11 -30.67 -0.86 23.03
CA CYS A 11 -30.33 0.30 22.18
C CYS A 11 -30.45 1.67 22.87
N GLN A 12 -30.76 1.74 24.18
CA GLN A 12 -31.00 3.02 24.87
C GLN A 12 -29.87 3.49 25.79
N HIS A 13 -28.75 2.78 25.93
CA HIS A 13 -27.64 3.16 26.82
C HIS A 13 -26.25 3.08 26.16
N SER A 14 -26.18 3.50 24.90
CA SER A 14 -24.93 3.99 24.34
C SER A 14 -25.24 5.39 23.84
N GLN A 15 -24.91 6.40 24.64
CA GLN A 15 -24.64 7.71 24.09
C GLN A 15 -23.49 7.50 23.11
N HIS A 16 -23.82 7.31 21.82
CA HIS A 16 -22.87 7.52 20.76
C HIS A 16 -22.43 8.97 20.90
N GLN A 17 -21.29 9.17 21.57
CA GLN A 17 -20.41 10.28 21.23
C GLN A 17 -20.11 10.08 19.75
N VAL A 18 -20.94 10.70 18.91
CA VAL A 18 -20.58 10.99 17.54
C VAL A 18 -19.24 11.70 17.65
N CYS A 19 -18.17 11.01 17.28
CA CYS A 19 -16.86 11.61 17.16
C CYS A 19 -16.99 12.59 16.00
N LYS A 20 -17.51 13.79 16.30
CA LYS A 20 -17.41 14.92 15.40
C LYS A 20 -15.92 15.07 15.20
N LEU A 21 -15.43 14.78 13.99
CA LEU A 21 -14.17 15.32 13.52
C LEU A 21 -14.19 16.78 13.95
N HIS A 22 -13.30 17.10 14.88
CA HIS A 22 -13.24 18.41 15.51
C HIS A 22 -13.36 19.44 14.38
N THR A 23 -14.45 20.20 14.34
CA THR A 23 -14.50 21.42 13.52
C THR A 23 -13.55 22.39 14.19
N SER A 24 -12.25 22.14 14.03
CA SER A 24 -11.22 23.09 14.38
C SER A 24 -11.45 24.31 13.51
N ALA A 25 -11.39 25.48 14.12
CA ALA A 25 -11.35 26.77 13.46
C ALA A 25 -10.61 26.67 12.12
N SER A 26 -11.22 27.24 11.07
CA SER A 26 -10.76 27.19 9.67
C SER A 26 -9.23 27.15 9.56
N ARG A 27 -8.67 25.96 9.38
CA ARG A 27 -7.29 25.86 8.93
C ARG A 27 -7.32 26.31 7.48
N GLN A 28 -6.56 27.35 7.15
CA GLN A 28 -6.44 27.84 5.77
C GLN A 28 -5.74 26.81 4.86
N GLU A 29 -5.05 25.82 5.43
CA GLU A 29 -4.37 24.75 4.69
C GLU A 29 -4.43 23.39 5.42
N ALA A 30 -4.40 22.31 4.63
CA ALA A 30 -4.46 20.92 5.05
C ALA A 30 -3.23 20.50 5.87
N VAL A 31 -3.43 19.54 6.78
CA VAL A 31 -2.30 18.85 7.42
C VAL A 31 -1.66 17.89 6.43
N VAL A 32 -0.38 18.13 6.11
CA VAL A 32 0.39 17.22 5.27
C VAL A 32 0.80 15.98 6.07
N ILE A 33 0.25 14.83 5.70
CA ILE A 33 0.58 13.53 6.31
C ILE A 33 1.91 13.05 5.72
N SER A 34 2.97 13.11 6.53
CA SER A 34 4.29 12.60 6.15
C SER A 34 4.35 11.08 6.25
N GLY A 35 4.11 10.38 5.14
CA GLY A 35 4.30 8.94 5.06
C GLY A 35 5.76 8.52 5.29
N LYS A 36 6.75 9.37 4.95
CA LYS A 36 8.16 9.16 5.34
C LYS A 36 8.34 9.02 6.86
N LYS A 37 7.69 9.88 7.65
CA LYS A 37 7.78 9.85 9.12
C LYS A 37 7.10 8.59 9.68
N LEU A 38 5.90 8.28 9.22
CA LEU A 38 5.15 7.08 9.63
C LEU A 38 5.90 5.80 9.24
N ALA A 39 6.40 5.71 8.01
CA ALA A 39 7.17 4.57 7.53
C ALA A 39 8.46 4.36 8.34
N ARG A 40 9.11 5.43 8.83
CA ARG A 40 10.27 5.30 9.73
C ARG A 40 9.88 4.65 11.06
N GLN A 41 8.78 5.08 11.67
CA GLN A 41 8.28 4.49 12.92
C GLN A 41 8.00 2.99 12.73
N ILE A 42 7.32 2.62 11.64
CA ILE A 42 7.03 1.22 11.35
C ILE A 42 8.30 0.42 11.08
N ARG A 43 9.30 0.98 10.39
CA ARG A 43 10.60 0.31 10.22
C ARG A 43 11.34 0.11 11.55
N GLU A 44 11.23 1.05 12.48
CA GLU A 44 11.78 0.90 13.84
C GLU A 44 11.09 -0.24 14.61
N GLU A 45 9.75 -0.34 14.52
CA GLU A 45 8.98 -1.46 15.07
C GLU A 45 9.41 -2.79 14.45
N VAL A 46 9.51 -2.86 13.12
CA VAL A 46 9.94 -4.07 12.40
C VAL A 46 11.37 -4.46 12.79
N ARG A 47 12.29 -3.50 12.93
CA ARG A 47 13.65 -3.78 13.39
C ARG A 47 13.66 -4.42 14.77
N ALA A 48 12.94 -3.84 15.72
CA ALA A 48 12.83 -4.40 17.07
C ALA A 48 12.23 -5.82 17.05
N ASP A 49 11.24 -6.05 16.18
CA ASP A 49 10.61 -7.35 15.97
C ASP A 49 11.57 -8.40 15.40
N VAL A 50 12.42 -8.01 14.45
CA VAL A 50 13.46 -8.85 13.85
C VAL A 50 14.55 -9.16 14.88
N GLU A 51 14.99 -8.16 15.64
CA GLU A 51 15.99 -8.36 16.71
C GLU A 51 15.48 -9.33 17.77
N LYS A 52 14.24 -9.15 18.24
CA LYS A 52 13.60 -10.07 19.18
C LYS A 52 13.51 -11.50 18.63
N TRP A 53 13.16 -11.64 17.35
CA TRP A 53 13.10 -12.93 16.66
C TRP A 53 14.45 -13.63 16.61
N VAL A 54 15.52 -12.91 16.25
CA VAL A 54 16.87 -13.46 16.20
C VAL A 54 17.40 -13.79 17.59
N LEU A 55 17.14 -12.95 18.60
CA LEU A 55 17.51 -13.19 19.99
C LEU A 55 16.84 -14.44 20.58
N ALA A 56 15.66 -14.81 20.08
CA ALA A 56 14.99 -16.06 20.43
C ALA A 56 15.63 -17.32 19.78
N GLY A 57 16.73 -17.17 19.04
CA GLY A 57 17.49 -18.27 18.43
C GLY A 57 17.03 -18.64 17.01
N HIS A 58 16.09 -17.90 16.43
CA HIS A 58 15.64 -18.14 15.06
C HIS A 58 16.61 -17.53 14.03
N ARG A 59 16.61 -18.10 12.81
CA ARG A 59 17.35 -17.49 11.70
C ARG A 59 16.76 -16.11 11.36
N ARG A 60 17.63 -15.22 10.90
CA ARG A 60 17.24 -13.91 10.38
C ARG A 60 16.29 -14.09 9.18
N PRO A 61 15.21 -13.30 9.07
CA PRO A 61 14.32 -13.38 7.92
C PRO A 61 15.06 -13.10 6.61
N HIS A 62 14.61 -13.72 5.52
CA HIS A 62 15.16 -13.58 4.18
C HIS A 62 14.11 -13.21 3.15
N LEU A 63 14.41 -12.16 2.36
CA LEU A 63 13.59 -11.67 1.26
C LEU A 63 14.31 -11.88 -0.08
N SER A 64 13.74 -12.70 -0.96
CA SER A 64 14.21 -12.83 -2.34
C SER A 64 13.36 -11.96 -3.26
N VAL A 65 14.02 -11.10 -4.04
CA VAL A 65 13.36 -10.22 -5.03
C VAL A 65 13.77 -10.67 -6.43
N VAL A 66 12.79 -10.98 -7.28
CA VAL A 66 13.02 -11.25 -8.71
C VAL A 66 12.73 -9.99 -9.51
N LEU A 67 13.69 -9.58 -10.33
CA LEU A 67 13.58 -8.43 -11.23
C LEU A 67 13.79 -8.92 -12.67
N VAL A 68 12.84 -8.62 -13.57
CA VAL A 68 12.92 -8.98 -14.99
C VAL A 68 13.05 -7.72 -15.84
N GLY A 69 14.09 -7.66 -16.68
CA GLY A 69 14.38 -6.55 -17.57
C GLY A 69 15.07 -5.35 -16.88
N GLU A 70 15.25 -4.29 -17.66
CA GLU A 70 16.15 -3.17 -17.34
C GLU A 70 15.41 -1.85 -17.01
N ASN A 71 14.13 -1.91 -16.64
CA ASN A 71 13.33 -0.71 -16.39
C ASN A 71 13.94 0.13 -15.24
N PRO A 72 14.45 1.37 -15.50
CA PRO A 72 15.15 2.15 -14.48
C PRO A 72 14.31 2.47 -13.24
N ALA A 73 12.98 2.57 -13.40
CA ALA A 73 12.07 2.76 -12.28
C ALA A 73 12.05 1.51 -11.37
N SER A 74 11.96 0.32 -11.95
CA SER A 74 11.99 -0.95 -11.23
C SER A 74 13.31 -1.15 -10.49
N HIS A 75 14.46 -0.86 -11.10
CA HIS A 75 15.76 -0.89 -10.41
C HIS A 75 15.81 0.03 -9.19
N SER A 76 15.30 1.26 -9.31
CA SER A 76 15.27 2.21 -8.21
C SER A 76 14.37 1.72 -7.06
N TYR A 77 13.22 1.11 -7.38
CA TYR A 77 12.33 0.53 -6.38
C TYR A 77 12.97 -0.68 -5.67
N VAL A 78 13.56 -1.60 -6.41
CA VAL A 78 14.22 -2.78 -5.85
C VAL A 78 15.39 -2.38 -4.95
N LEU A 79 16.22 -1.42 -5.38
CA LEU A 79 17.30 -0.90 -4.55
C LEU A 79 16.80 -0.34 -3.22
N ASN A 80 15.68 0.38 -3.23
CA ASN A 80 15.07 0.91 -2.00
C ASN A 80 14.52 -0.20 -1.09
N LYS A 81 13.97 -1.29 -1.67
CA LYS A 81 13.53 -2.48 -0.93
C LYS A 81 14.71 -3.16 -0.26
N THR A 82 15.80 -3.41 -0.99
CA THR A 82 17.04 -4.01 -0.47
C THR A 82 17.65 -3.19 0.67
N ARG A 83 17.75 -1.86 0.49
CA ARG A 83 18.22 -0.96 1.56
C ARG A 83 17.33 -1.03 2.80
N SER A 84 16.01 -0.98 2.60
CA SER A 84 15.06 -1.04 3.72
C SER A 84 15.09 -2.38 4.45
N ALA A 85 15.31 -3.49 3.73
CA ALA A 85 15.50 -4.81 4.34
C ALA A 85 16.74 -4.82 5.24
N ALA A 86 17.89 -4.37 4.71
CA ALA A 86 19.12 -4.25 5.49
C ALA A 86 18.93 -3.36 6.72
N ASP A 87 18.26 -2.19 6.57
CA ASP A 87 18.02 -1.23 7.65
C ASP A 87 17.22 -1.83 8.82
N VAL A 88 16.31 -2.77 8.55
CA VAL A 88 15.50 -3.44 9.59
C VAL A 88 16.07 -4.78 10.01
N GLY A 89 17.26 -5.15 9.52
CA GLY A 89 17.92 -6.40 9.85
C GLY A 89 17.33 -7.63 9.13
N ILE A 90 16.65 -7.45 8.02
CA ILE A 90 16.22 -8.54 7.12
C ILE A 90 17.33 -8.77 6.08
N SER A 91 17.70 -10.03 5.87
CA SER A 91 18.60 -10.38 4.78
C SER A 91 17.85 -10.40 3.45
N SER A 92 18.47 -10.01 2.36
CA SER A 92 17.80 -9.99 1.07
C SER A 92 18.73 -10.24 -0.10
N GLU A 93 18.20 -10.82 -1.17
CA GLU A 93 18.87 -10.93 -2.46
C GLU A 93 18.00 -10.36 -3.58
N THR A 94 18.66 -9.95 -4.67
CA THR A 94 17.97 -9.55 -5.89
C THR A 94 18.46 -10.43 -7.03
N ILE A 95 17.55 -11.21 -7.60
CA ILE A 95 17.80 -12.08 -8.74
C ILE A 95 17.34 -11.33 -9.98
N VAL A 96 18.30 -10.85 -10.77
CA VAL A 96 18.02 -10.12 -12.02
C VAL A 96 17.98 -11.12 -13.17
N LYS A 97 16.95 -11.01 -14.01
CA LYS A 97 16.75 -11.77 -15.25
C LYS A 97 16.58 -10.80 -16.40
N HIS A 98 17.05 -11.21 -17.58
CA HIS A 98 16.92 -10.42 -18.78
C HIS A 98 15.45 -10.40 -19.25
N SER A 99 15.08 -9.39 -20.03
CA SER A 99 13.68 -9.18 -20.45
C SER A 99 13.17 -10.22 -21.45
N ASP A 100 14.01 -11.11 -21.96
CA ASP A 100 13.67 -12.19 -22.89
C ASP A 100 13.45 -13.54 -22.21
N ILE A 101 13.59 -13.62 -20.88
CA ILE A 101 13.28 -14.84 -20.11
C ILE A 101 11.86 -15.32 -20.46
N SER A 102 11.71 -16.62 -20.66
CA SER A 102 10.40 -17.21 -20.92
C SER A 102 9.57 -17.27 -19.63
N GLU A 103 8.24 -17.33 -19.78
CA GLU A 103 7.33 -17.52 -18.64
C GLU A 103 7.64 -18.82 -17.88
N GLU A 104 7.93 -19.92 -18.60
CA GLU A 104 8.30 -21.22 -18.03
C GLU A 104 9.56 -21.14 -17.16
N GLU A 105 10.63 -20.50 -17.65
CA GLU A 105 11.86 -20.33 -16.89
C GLU A 105 11.67 -19.46 -15.64
N LEU A 106 10.79 -18.45 -15.70
CA LEU A 106 10.44 -17.63 -14.55
C LEU A 106 9.63 -18.41 -13.52
N LEU A 107 8.68 -19.24 -13.96
CA LEU A 107 7.91 -20.14 -13.10
C LEU A 107 8.80 -21.17 -12.39
N ASP A 108 9.76 -21.75 -13.11
CA ASP A 108 10.75 -22.67 -12.53
C ASP A 108 11.61 -22.01 -11.45
N LEU A 109 12.01 -20.76 -11.66
CA LEU A 109 12.72 -19.98 -10.65
C LEU A 109 11.85 -19.77 -9.40
N ILE A 110 10.59 -19.37 -9.59
CA ILE A 110 9.64 -19.15 -8.49
C ILE A 110 9.40 -20.45 -7.72
N TYR A 111 9.27 -21.59 -8.40
CA TYR A 111 9.14 -22.91 -7.77
C TYR A 111 10.35 -23.25 -6.89
N LYS A 112 11.57 -23.00 -7.37
CA LYS A 112 12.80 -23.18 -6.57
C LYS A 112 12.81 -22.29 -5.32
N LEU A 113 12.43 -21.02 -5.44
CA LEU A 113 12.36 -20.09 -4.30
C LEU A 113 11.22 -20.44 -3.31
N ASN A 114 10.11 -20.96 -3.80
CA ASN A 114 9.02 -21.45 -2.96
C ASN A 114 9.45 -22.64 -2.11
N THR A 115 10.25 -23.55 -2.67
CA THR A 115 10.71 -24.76 -1.98
C THR A 115 11.96 -24.54 -1.12
N ASP A 116 12.69 -23.43 -1.31
CA ASP A 116 13.84 -23.09 -0.47
C ASP A 116 13.41 -22.63 0.92
N HIS A 117 13.68 -23.45 1.94
CA HIS A 117 13.40 -23.16 3.35
C HIS A 117 14.18 -21.96 3.92
N ARG A 118 15.18 -21.46 3.20
CA ARG A 118 15.95 -20.26 3.57
C ARG A 118 15.22 -18.97 3.19
N VAL A 119 14.31 -19.03 2.21
CA VAL A 119 13.52 -17.88 1.72
C VAL A 119 12.20 -17.80 2.50
N ASP A 120 11.96 -16.69 3.20
CA ASP A 120 10.70 -16.43 3.90
C ASP A 120 9.74 -15.62 3.04
N GLY A 121 10.25 -14.57 2.41
CA GLY A 121 9.49 -13.67 1.56
C GLY A 121 9.98 -13.75 0.12
N LEU A 122 9.03 -13.82 -0.81
CA LEU A 122 9.27 -13.78 -2.24
C LEU A 122 8.46 -12.65 -2.87
N LEU A 123 9.14 -11.87 -3.70
CA LEU A 123 8.55 -10.77 -4.45
C LEU A 123 9.02 -10.83 -5.89
N VAL A 124 8.09 -10.72 -6.85
CA VAL A 124 8.42 -10.51 -8.26
C VAL A 124 8.07 -9.07 -8.62
N GLN A 125 9.07 -8.30 -9.05
CA GLN A 125 8.91 -6.88 -9.32
C GLN A 125 8.16 -6.65 -10.63
N LEU A 126 7.02 -5.97 -10.53
CA LEU A 126 6.18 -5.53 -11.67
C LEU A 126 6.58 -4.13 -12.18
N PRO A 127 6.24 -3.76 -13.43
CA PRO A 127 5.62 -4.63 -14.45
C PRO A 127 6.60 -5.64 -15.04
N LEU A 128 6.06 -6.74 -15.56
CA LEU A 128 6.81 -7.72 -16.35
C LEU A 128 6.80 -7.36 -17.85
N PRO A 129 7.70 -7.94 -18.66
CA PRO A 129 7.60 -7.87 -20.11
C PRO A 129 6.26 -8.37 -20.65
N ASP A 130 5.78 -7.77 -21.75
CA ASP A 130 4.43 -8.00 -22.30
C ASP A 130 4.13 -9.46 -22.68
N HIS A 131 5.16 -10.29 -22.93
CA HIS A 131 4.99 -11.70 -23.27
C HIS A 131 4.79 -12.62 -22.07
N ILE A 132 4.81 -12.09 -20.85
CA ILE A 132 4.63 -12.83 -19.60
C ILE A 132 3.34 -12.38 -18.91
N ASP A 133 2.49 -13.32 -18.52
CA ASP A 133 1.27 -13.00 -17.78
C ASP A 133 1.57 -12.75 -16.29
N GLU A 134 1.46 -11.48 -15.88
CA GLU A 134 1.70 -11.07 -14.49
C GLU A 134 0.82 -11.81 -13.48
N ARG A 135 -0.43 -12.16 -13.83
CA ARG A 135 -1.36 -12.84 -12.92
C ARG A 135 -0.93 -14.29 -12.71
N ILE A 136 -0.46 -14.98 -13.76
CA ILE A 136 0.11 -16.32 -13.66
C ILE A 136 1.32 -16.30 -12.73
N ILE A 137 2.26 -15.37 -12.95
CA ILE A 137 3.46 -15.23 -12.13
C ILE A 137 3.14 -14.88 -10.67
N CYS A 138 2.24 -13.92 -10.43
CA CYS A 138 1.86 -13.54 -9.06
C CYS A 138 1.21 -14.72 -8.30
N ASN A 139 0.43 -15.56 -8.99
CA ASN A 139 -0.19 -16.74 -8.39
C ASN A 139 0.76 -17.94 -8.25
N ALA A 140 1.93 -17.91 -8.89
CA ALA A 140 2.95 -18.92 -8.71
C ALA A 140 3.73 -18.73 -7.39
N VAL A 141 3.78 -17.51 -6.84
CA VAL A 141 4.40 -17.24 -5.53
C VAL A 141 3.56 -17.88 -4.42
N SER A 142 4.15 -18.71 -3.57
CA SER A 142 3.41 -19.37 -2.48
C SER A 142 2.68 -18.35 -1.59
N PRO A 143 1.40 -18.56 -1.22
CA PRO A 143 0.67 -17.62 -0.36
C PRO A 143 1.37 -17.27 0.96
N ALA A 144 2.12 -18.22 1.53
CA ALA A 144 2.86 -18.02 2.77
C ALA A 144 4.11 -17.12 2.60
N LYS A 145 4.65 -17.05 1.38
CA LYS A 145 5.84 -16.25 1.03
C LYS A 145 5.50 -14.98 0.25
N ASP A 146 4.26 -14.80 -0.17
CA ASP A 146 3.77 -13.65 -0.96
C ASP A 146 3.73 -12.36 -0.13
N VAL A 147 4.89 -11.72 0.01
CA VAL A 147 5.04 -10.50 0.83
C VAL A 147 4.49 -9.25 0.16
N ASP A 148 4.20 -9.30 -1.14
CA ASP A 148 3.48 -8.24 -1.86
C ASP A 148 1.95 -8.40 -1.79
N GLY A 149 1.45 -9.56 -1.34
CA GLY A 149 0.03 -9.83 -1.12
C GLY A 149 -0.80 -9.94 -2.40
N PHE A 150 -0.18 -10.34 -3.52
CA PHE A 150 -0.85 -10.38 -4.83
C PHE A 150 -1.46 -11.73 -5.20
N HIS A 151 -1.11 -12.80 -4.48
CA HIS A 151 -1.66 -14.12 -4.72
C HIS A 151 -3.17 -14.11 -4.44
N VAL A 152 -3.98 -14.68 -5.34
CA VAL A 152 -5.46 -14.64 -5.25
C VAL A 152 -6.01 -15.22 -3.96
N VAL A 153 -5.39 -16.26 -3.39
CA VAL A 153 -5.75 -16.79 -2.06
C VAL A 153 -5.58 -15.73 -0.97
N ASN A 154 -4.48 -14.96 -0.99
CA ASN A 154 -4.25 -13.94 0.03
C ASN A 154 -5.23 -12.78 -0.10
N VAL A 155 -5.52 -12.35 -1.33
CA VAL A 155 -6.56 -11.35 -1.62
C VAL A 155 -7.95 -11.86 -1.21
N GLY A 156 -8.27 -13.11 -1.53
CA GLY A 156 -9.54 -13.73 -1.15
C GLY A 156 -9.72 -13.83 0.36
N ARG A 157 -8.68 -14.26 1.09
CA ARG A 157 -8.67 -14.26 2.56
C ARG A 157 -8.86 -12.86 3.13
N MET A 158 -8.19 -11.84 2.56
CA MET A 158 -8.36 -10.45 2.97
C MET A 158 -9.81 -10.00 2.80
N CYS A 159 -10.43 -10.29 1.66
CA CYS A 159 -11.84 -9.93 1.40
C CYS A 159 -12.83 -10.64 2.34
N LEU A 160 -12.43 -11.79 2.89
CA LEU A 160 -13.21 -12.57 3.85
C LEU A 160 -12.86 -12.26 5.32
N ASP A 161 -12.08 -11.19 5.57
CA ASP A 161 -11.60 -10.79 6.90
C ASP A 161 -10.82 -11.91 7.63
N GLN A 162 -10.07 -12.71 6.86
CA GLN A 162 -9.21 -13.77 7.37
C GLN A 162 -7.76 -13.32 7.51
N SER A 163 -7.02 -13.95 8.42
CA SER A 163 -5.58 -13.76 8.54
C SER A 163 -4.87 -14.11 7.24
N THR A 164 -4.09 -13.16 6.71
CA THR A 164 -3.43 -13.27 5.41
C THR A 164 -2.26 -12.28 5.26
N MET A 165 -1.47 -12.41 4.20
CA MET A 165 -0.60 -11.34 3.72
C MET A 165 -1.44 -10.26 3.07
N LEU A 166 -1.25 -9.02 3.50
CA LEU A 166 -1.99 -7.89 2.95
C LEU A 166 -1.17 -7.24 1.83
N PRO A 167 -1.80 -6.77 0.74
CA PRO A 167 -1.07 -6.04 -0.26
C PRO A 167 -0.45 -4.77 0.33
N ALA A 168 0.84 -4.55 0.10
CA ALA A 168 1.64 -3.61 0.88
C ALA A 168 1.15 -2.14 0.75
N THR A 169 0.73 -1.73 -0.44
CA THR A 169 0.23 -0.37 -0.70
C THR A 169 -1.10 -0.08 -0.01
N PRO A 170 -2.19 -0.87 -0.21
CA PRO A 170 -3.43 -0.63 0.52
C PRO A 170 -3.24 -0.80 2.03
N TRP A 171 -2.38 -1.69 2.50
CA TRP A 171 -2.07 -1.76 3.94
C TRP A 171 -1.41 -0.46 4.45
N GLY A 172 -0.50 0.12 3.66
CA GLY A 172 0.12 1.41 3.97
C GLY A 172 -0.90 2.56 4.02
N VAL A 173 -1.87 2.56 3.12
CA VAL A 173 -3.01 3.49 3.15
C VAL A 173 -3.85 3.27 4.42
N MET A 174 -4.16 2.02 4.76
CA MET A 174 -4.91 1.70 5.97
C MET A 174 -4.18 2.13 7.24
N GLU A 175 -2.85 2.02 7.32
CA GLU A 175 -2.08 2.55 8.46
C GLU A 175 -2.15 4.09 8.54
N ILE A 176 -2.27 4.79 7.41
CA ILE A 176 -2.48 6.25 7.41
C ILE A 176 -3.86 6.62 7.97
N ILE A 177 -4.91 5.86 7.62
CA ILE A 177 -6.29 6.14 8.03
C ILE A 177 -6.79 5.32 9.22
N LYS A 178 -5.93 4.52 9.87
CA LYS A 178 -6.30 3.49 10.87
C LYS A 178 -7.22 3.96 12.00
N ARG A 179 -7.19 5.25 12.35
CA ARG A 179 -7.98 5.83 13.43
C ARG A 179 -9.37 6.32 13.01
N THR A 180 -9.75 6.18 11.74
CA THR A 180 -11.03 6.70 11.22
C THR A 180 -12.23 5.78 11.49
N GLY A 181 -12.01 4.50 11.82
CA GLY A 181 -13.08 3.51 12.00
C GLY A 181 -13.61 2.95 10.67
N ASP A 182 -14.80 2.34 10.72
CA ASP A 182 -15.47 1.74 9.56
C ASP A 182 -15.97 2.80 8.56
N ALA A 183 -16.05 2.44 7.28
CA ALA A 183 -16.44 3.35 6.20
C ALA A 183 -17.44 2.73 5.23
N THR A 184 -18.33 3.56 4.68
CA THR A 184 -19.06 3.24 3.45
C THR A 184 -18.18 3.57 2.24
N VAL A 185 -18.00 2.60 1.34
CA VAL A 185 -17.03 2.71 0.23
C VAL A 185 -17.74 2.82 -1.12
N THR A 186 -17.33 3.82 -1.91
CA THR A 186 -17.67 3.94 -3.33
C THR A 186 -16.40 3.76 -4.15
N ILE A 187 -16.41 2.87 -5.14
CA ILE A 187 -15.27 2.62 -6.03
C ILE A 187 -15.55 3.29 -7.39
N SER A 188 -14.63 4.17 -7.81
CA SER A 188 -14.59 4.74 -9.15
C SER A 188 -13.37 4.19 -9.90
N HIS A 189 -13.41 4.21 -11.23
CA HIS A 189 -12.30 3.78 -12.07
C HIS A 189 -11.95 4.85 -13.12
N ARG A 190 -10.86 4.65 -13.85
CA ARG A 190 -10.35 5.59 -14.88
C ARG A 190 -11.34 5.93 -16.01
N TYR A 191 -12.45 5.19 -16.13
CA TYR A 191 -13.50 5.42 -17.12
C TYR A 191 -14.81 5.94 -16.51
N THR A 192 -14.87 6.15 -15.19
CA THR A 192 -16.01 6.81 -14.56
C THR A 192 -16.15 8.22 -15.15
N PRO A 193 -17.32 8.60 -15.69
CA PRO A 193 -17.52 9.93 -16.25
C PRO A 193 -17.14 11.03 -15.25
N LYS A 194 -16.48 12.09 -15.72
CA LYS A 194 -15.94 13.14 -14.85
C LYS A 194 -16.99 13.76 -13.93
N GLU A 195 -18.22 13.94 -14.43
CA GLU A 195 -19.34 14.46 -13.65
C GLU A 195 -19.73 13.53 -12.50
N GLN A 196 -19.79 12.21 -12.74
CA GLN A 196 -20.06 11.22 -11.70
C GLN A 196 -18.91 11.11 -10.70
N LEU A 197 -17.66 11.14 -11.19
CA LEU A 197 -16.49 11.15 -10.32
C LEU A 197 -16.55 12.36 -9.37
N CYS A 198 -16.87 13.55 -9.89
CA CYS A 198 -17.02 14.77 -9.09
C CYS A 198 -18.14 14.64 -8.04
N GLN A 199 -19.27 14.00 -8.37
CA GLN A 199 -20.34 13.73 -7.40
C GLN A 199 -19.86 12.82 -6.27
N HIS A 200 -19.16 11.72 -6.59
CA HIS A 200 -18.63 10.79 -5.60
C HIS A 200 -17.60 11.46 -4.69
N THR A 201 -16.67 12.24 -5.25
CA THR A 201 -15.61 12.89 -4.47
C THR A 201 -16.13 14.05 -3.62
N LYS A 202 -17.20 14.74 -4.05
CA LYS A 202 -17.80 15.86 -3.29
C LYS A 202 -18.47 15.45 -1.99
N ILE A 203 -18.91 14.19 -1.89
CA ILE A 203 -19.56 13.67 -0.69
C ILE A 203 -18.59 12.87 0.21
N ALA A 204 -17.42 12.50 -0.31
CA ALA A 204 -16.47 11.65 0.39
C ALA A 204 -15.77 12.39 1.53
N ASP A 205 -15.73 11.77 2.71
CA ASP A 205 -14.91 12.20 3.85
C ASP A 205 -13.43 11.82 3.66
N ILE A 206 -13.19 10.70 2.97
CA ILE A 206 -11.86 10.19 2.63
C ILE A 206 -11.83 9.87 1.15
N ILE A 207 -10.82 10.39 0.44
CA ILE A 207 -10.56 10.10 -0.97
C ILE A 207 -9.22 9.40 -1.06
N VAL A 208 -9.18 8.22 -1.68
CA VAL A 208 -7.94 7.50 -2.03
C VAL A 208 -7.79 7.50 -3.55
N ALA A 209 -6.85 8.27 -4.08
CA ALA A 209 -6.61 8.40 -5.52
C ALA A 209 -5.48 7.46 -5.97
N ALA A 210 -5.80 6.49 -6.81
CA ALA A 210 -4.88 5.45 -7.29
C ALA A 210 -5.16 5.06 -8.76
N ALA A 211 -5.51 6.04 -9.59
CA ALA A 211 -5.90 5.86 -10.98
C ALA A 211 -4.71 5.92 -11.97
N GLY A 212 -3.57 6.46 -11.56
CA GLY A 212 -2.40 6.66 -12.43
C GLY A 212 -2.67 7.73 -13.50
N ILE A 213 -3.37 8.80 -13.12
CA ILE A 213 -3.69 9.93 -13.99
C ILE A 213 -3.29 11.22 -13.25
N PRO A 214 -2.25 11.94 -13.73
CA PRO A 214 -1.78 13.17 -13.11
C PRO A 214 -2.90 14.19 -12.92
N ASN A 215 -3.02 14.75 -11.71
CA ASN A 215 -3.97 15.82 -11.37
C ASN A 215 -5.45 15.49 -11.70
N LEU A 216 -5.84 14.22 -11.63
CA LEU A 216 -7.21 13.77 -11.80
C LEU A 216 -8.17 14.39 -10.77
N ILE A 217 -7.74 14.48 -9.51
CA ILE A 217 -8.53 15.05 -8.42
C ILE A 217 -8.13 16.51 -8.18
N THR A 218 -9.08 17.42 -8.36
CA THR A 218 -8.89 18.87 -8.21
C THR A 218 -9.69 19.44 -7.03
N SER A 219 -9.35 20.66 -6.60
CA SER A 219 -9.93 21.29 -5.41
C SER A 219 -11.46 21.47 -5.47
N ASP A 220 -12.02 21.76 -6.64
CA ASP A 220 -13.46 21.91 -6.85
C ASP A 220 -14.25 20.58 -6.68
N MET A 221 -13.55 19.45 -6.74
CA MET A 221 -14.14 18.10 -6.67
C MET A 221 -14.21 17.54 -5.25
N ILE A 222 -13.50 18.11 -4.28
CA ILE A 222 -13.43 17.54 -2.92
C ILE A 222 -14.39 18.23 -1.94
N LYS A 223 -14.80 17.51 -0.90
CA LYS A 223 -15.48 18.09 0.27
C LYS A 223 -14.50 18.92 1.11
N GLU A 224 -14.98 20.05 1.65
CA GLU A 224 -14.21 20.84 2.63
C GLU A 224 -13.82 19.97 3.83
N GLY A 225 -12.55 20.01 4.24
CA GLY A 225 -12.06 19.23 5.37
C GLY A 225 -11.84 17.74 5.09
N ALA A 226 -12.05 17.25 3.87
CA ALA A 226 -11.80 15.84 3.53
C ALA A 226 -10.33 15.43 3.74
N ALA A 227 -10.11 14.13 3.99
CA ALA A 227 -8.78 13.54 3.93
C ALA A 227 -8.51 13.02 2.51
N VAL A 228 -7.40 13.44 1.89
CA VAL A 228 -7.03 13.05 0.53
C VAL A 228 -5.71 12.28 0.54
N ILE A 229 -5.77 10.99 0.19
CA ILE A 229 -4.64 10.09 0.11
C ILE A 229 -4.28 9.86 -1.36
N ASP A 230 -3.16 10.41 -1.78
CA ASP A 230 -2.62 10.29 -3.12
C ASP A 230 -1.63 9.11 -3.20
N VAL A 231 -2.08 8.04 -3.84
CA VAL A 231 -1.32 6.80 -4.08
C VAL A 231 -0.61 6.87 -5.45
N GLY A 232 -1.13 7.67 -6.38
CA GLY A 232 -0.66 7.77 -7.75
C GLY A 232 0.82 8.10 -7.83
N ILE A 233 1.53 7.48 -8.77
CA ILE A 233 2.93 7.79 -9.06
C ILE A 233 3.08 7.93 -10.58
N ASN A 234 3.20 9.16 -11.03
CA ASN A 234 3.34 9.49 -12.44
C ASN A 234 4.67 10.22 -12.65
N ARG A 235 5.41 9.84 -13.70
CA ARG A 235 6.61 10.58 -14.14
C ARG A 235 6.18 11.63 -15.14
N VAL A 236 6.41 12.89 -14.82
CA VAL A 236 6.22 14.01 -15.75
C VAL A 236 7.54 14.70 -15.97
N GLN A 237 7.77 15.17 -17.19
CA GLN A 237 8.96 15.95 -17.51
C GLN A 237 8.65 17.42 -17.23
N ASP A 238 9.56 18.08 -16.52
CA ASP A 238 9.51 19.52 -16.37
C ASP A 238 9.80 20.17 -17.73
N PRO A 239 8.87 20.93 -18.31
CA PRO A 239 9.05 21.54 -19.62
C PRO A 239 10.13 22.63 -19.64
N VAL A 240 10.49 23.20 -18.49
CA VAL A 240 11.51 24.25 -18.35
C VAL A 240 12.88 23.64 -18.08
N THR A 241 12.98 22.71 -17.13
CA THR A 241 14.28 22.16 -16.70
C THR A 241 14.66 20.85 -17.40
N GLY A 242 13.71 20.21 -18.10
CA GLY A 242 13.87 18.89 -18.72
C GLY A 242 13.98 17.73 -17.72
N LYS A 243 13.99 18.02 -16.41
CA LYS A 243 14.13 17.02 -15.36
C LYS A 243 12.82 16.26 -15.16
N SER A 244 12.92 14.95 -14.96
CA SER A 244 11.77 14.13 -14.56
C SER A 244 11.42 14.39 -13.10
N ARG A 245 10.14 14.61 -12.82
CA ARG A 245 9.59 14.69 -11.46
C ARG A 245 8.46 13.68 -11.28
N LEU A 246 8.28 13.22 -10.05
CA LEU A 246 7.15 12.39 -9.67
C LEU A 246 6.00 13.30 -9.22
N VAL A 247 4.82 13.07 -9.77
CA VAL A 247 3.56 13.72 -9.38
C VAL A 247 2.51 12.65 -9.13
N GLY A 248 1.57 12.94 -8.24
CA GLY A 248 0.49 12.03 -7.94
C GLY A 248 -0.74 12.25 -8.82
N ASP A 249 -1.84 11.64 -8.42
CA ASP A 249 -3.13 11.76 -9.10
C ASP A 249 -3.93 12.98 -8.62
N VAL A 250 -3.44 13.70 -7.61
CA VAL A 250 -4.11 14.84 -6.98
C VAL A 250 -3.36 16.13 -7.31
N ASP A 251 -4.11 17.20 -7.66
CA ASP A 251 -3.57 18.55 -7.69
C ASP A 251 -3.26 19.01 -6.25
N PHE A 252 -2.04 18.72 -5.80
CA PHE A 252 -1.63 18.92 -4.41
C PHE A 252 -1.78 20.37 -3.94
N GLU A 253 -1.40 21.36 -4.77
CA GLU A 253 -1.44 22.77 -4.38
C GLU A 253 -2.87 23.31 -4.29
N GLY A 254 -3.75 22.94 -5.21
CA GLY A 254 -5.16 23.33 -5.14
C GLY A 254 -5.90 22.62 -4.01
N VAL A 255 -5.67 21.31 -3.85
CA VAL A 255 -6.40 20.48 -2.88
C VAL A 255 -5.95 20.75 -1.45
N ARG A 256 -4.67 21.07 -1.19
CA ARG A 256 -4.20 21.39 0.17
C ARG A 256 -4.84 22.64 0.76
N GLN A 257 -5.45 23.52 -0.04
CA GLN A 257 -6.16 24.69 0.47
C GLN A 257 -7.56 24.38 1.02
N LYS A 258 -8.09 23.17 0.73
CA LYS A 258 -9.47 22.78 1.02
C LYS A 258 -9.59 21.48 1.83
N ALA A 259 -8.63 20.58 1.66
CA ALA A 259 -8.59 19.34 2.43
C ALA A 259 -8.27 19.61 3.91
N GLY A 260 -8.75 18.74 4.80
CA GLY A 260 -8.30 18.73 6.20
C GLY A 260 -6.96 18.03 6.36
N PHE A 261 -6.72 17.01 5.52
CA PHE A 261 -5.50 16.21 5.50
C PHE A 261 -5.14 15.83 4.07
N ILE A 262 -3.84 15.80 3.74
CA ILE A 262 -3.37 15.40 2.41
C ILE A 262 -2.03 14.66 2.50
N THR A 263 -1.82 13.62 1.68
CA THR A 263 -0.49 13.00 1.53
C THR A 263 0.26 13.59 0.34
N PRO A 264 1.57 13.88 0.45
CA PRO A 264 2.35 14.39 -0.65
C PRO A 264 2.82 13.28 -1.60
N VAL A 265 3.01 13.63 -2.87
CA VAL A 265 3.75 12.79 -3.83
C VAL A 265 4.96 13.56 -4.35
N PRO A 266 6.19 13.08 -4.14
CA PRO A 266 6.58 11.88 -3.39
C PRO A 266 6.57 12.10 -1.86
N GLY A 267 6.57 11.00 -1.08
CA GLY A 267 6.78 11.03 0.37
C GLY A 267 5.56 10.71 1.24
N GLY A 268 4.41 10.48 0.61
CA GLY A 268 3.18 9.93 1.19
C GLY A 268 3.19 8.40 1.19
N VAL A 269 2.41 7.80 0.28
CA VAL A 269 2.12 6.35 0.33
C VAL A 269 3.33 5.48 -0.03
N GLY A 270 4.17 5.87 -1.00
CA GLY A 270 5.30 5.04 -1.45
C GLY A 270 6.25 4.54 -0.34
N PRO A 271 6.75 5.42 0.57
CA PRO A 271 7.51 4.98 1.74
C PRO A 271 6.78 3.98 2.65
N MET A 272 5.46 4.10 2.77
CA MET A 272 4.64 3.18 3.57
C MET A 272 4.61 1.80 2.93
N THR A 273 4.46 1.71 1.61
CA THR A 273 4.49 0.44 0.86
C THR A 273 5.75 -0.37 1.19
N VAL A 274 6.93 0.25 1.18
CA VAL A 274 8.18 -0.45 1.49
C VAL A 274 8.24 -0.89 2.96
N ALA A 275 7.74 -0.08 3.89
CA ALA A 275 7.68 -0.46 5.30
C ALA A 275 6.71 -1.63 5.55
N MET A 276 5.56 -1.66 4.85
CA MET A 276 4.60 -2.77 4.91
C MET A 276 5.15 -4.05 4.29
N LEU A 277 5.93 -3.94 3.22
CA LEU A 277 6.65 -5.08 2.65
C LEU A 277 7.57 -5.74 3.69
N MET A 278 8.37 -4.94 4.41
CA MET A 278 9.23 -5.47 5.48
C MET A 278 8.43 -6.13 6.60
N LYS A 279 7.28 -5.55 6.94
CA LYS A 279 6.36 -6.09 7.94
C LYS A 279 5.75 -7.43 7.50
N ASN A 280 5.40 -7.57 6.23
CA ASN A 280 4.98 -8.86 5.65
C ASN A 280 6.14 -9.87 5.66
N THR A 281 7.38 -9.47 5.38
CA THR A 281 8.52 -10.39 5.41
C THR A 281 8.77 -10.99 6.79
N ILE A 282 8.74 -10.20 7.86
CA ILE A 282 8.85 -10.76 9.22
C ILE A 282 7.62 -11.60 9.60
N LYS A 283 6.42 -11.23 9.13
CA LYS A 283 5.21 -12.04 9.30
C LYS A 283 5.34 -13.41 8.65
N ALA A 284 5.93 -13.47 7.44
CA ALA A 284 6.21 -14.69 6.70
C ALA A 284 7.16 -15.59 7.49
N ALA A 285 8.28 -15.03 7.95
CA ALA A 285 9.28 -15.78 8.71
C ALA A 285 8.75 -16.37 10.03
N LYS A 286 7.85 -15.63 10.69
CA LYS A 286 7.20 -16.09 11.92
C LYS A 286 6.06 -17.10 11.66
N ASN A 287 5.67 -17.35 10.41
CA ASN A 287 4.49 -18.14 10.02
C ASN A 287 3.20 -17.71 10.75
N VAL A 288 3.00 -16.40 10.92
CA VAL A 288 1.84 -15.85 11.68
C VAL A 288 0.65 -15.64 10.75
N LEU A 289 0.31 -16.66 9.94
CA LEU A 289 -0.80 -16.62 8.99
C LEU A 289 -1.90 -17.59 9.41
#